data_AF-A0A2G6HJY2-F1
#
_entry.id   AF-A0A2G6HJY2-F1
#
_cell.length_a   1.000
_cell.length_b   1.000
_cell.length_c   1.000
_cell.angle_alpha   90.00
_cell.angle_beta   90.00
_cell.angle_gamma   90.00
#
_symmetry.space_group_name_H-M   'P 1'
#
loop_
_entity.id
_entity.type
_entity.pdbx_description
1 polymer ?
#
loop_
_entity_poly.entity_id
_entity_poly.type
_entity_poly.pdbx_seq_one_letter_code
_entity_poly.pdbx_strand_id
1 'polypeptide(L)'
;MFYWYLPHAYRQSSKRNYTHKYNRPACARAAMSKTNIAIFASGSGSTAEAFIRDVQQNEQLDVRLLICNNSQAYVLERVQKLRAELGVNIASATINSRTQTSTKPITHGHQTDEEQEAILRLLKQYKIDLVLLLGYMKLVGPKLLKAYGWQPQYKSVYECRMLNTHPGLLPETIGTHGLSTQVYTLETGMKEAGQSLHAVSAEYDTGPVVAVHRVPVRASDTAASLFARVQKAEKQHLAEDVRQFIYHQLQYRKEQT
;
A
#
# COMPACT_ATOMS: atom_id res chain seq x y z
N MET A 1 -48.07 -2.49 -30.33
CA MET A 1 -48.03 -1.04 -30.64
C MET A 1 -49.25 -0.44 -29.96
N PHE A 2 -49.09 0.02 -28.71
CA PHE A 2 -50.20 0.51 -27.87
C PHE A 2 -49.96 1.97 -27.49
N TYR A 3 -51.07 2.69 -27.48
CA TYR A 3 -51.20 4.13 -27.38
C TYR A 3 -51.54 4.57 -25.93
N TRP A 4 -51.01 5.75 -25.57
CA TRP A 4 -51.59 6.80 -24.72
C TRP A 4 -51.77 6.69 -23.18
N TYR A 5 -51.62 7.89 -22.60
CA TYR A 5 -52.27 8.49 -21.42
C TYR A 5 -51.60 8.42 -20.03
N LEU A 6 -51.07 9.60 -19.64
CA LEU A 6 -50.94 10.07 -18.26
C LEU A 6 -52.32 10.46 -17.70
N PRO A 7 -52.53 10.29 -16.39
CA PRO A 7 -53.34 11.24 -15.63
C PRO A 7 -52.59 11.80 -14.41
N HIS A 8 -52.77 13.11 -14.20
CA HIS A 8 -52.54 13.80 -12.93
C HIS A 8 -53.67 13.50 -11.94
N ALA A 9 -53.35 13.21 -10.68
CA ALA A 9 -54.20 13.53 -9.52
C ALA A 9 -53.41 13.50 -8.19
N TYR A 10 -53.21 14.70 -7.64
CA TYR A 10 -53.24 15.13 -6.23
C TYR A 10 -53.36 14.08 -5.09
N ARG A 11 -52.44 14.11 -4.11
CA ARG A 11 -52.75 14.42 -2.68
C ARG A 11 -51.49 14.49 -1.79
N GLN A 12 -51.52 15.45 -0.87
CA GLN A 12 -50.53 15.68 0.18
C GLN A 12 -50.50 14.55 1.22
N SER A 13 -49.32 14.17 1.72
CA SER A 13 -48.93 14.32 3.13
C SER A 13 -47.76 13.42 3.55
N SER A 14 -47.07 13.90 4.59
CA SER A 14 -46.05 13.24 5.41
C SER A 14 -44.60 13.30 4.91
N LYS A 15 -43.86 14.20 5.55
CA LYS A 15 -42.41 14.23 5.61
C LYS A 15 -41.91 12.88 6.14
N ARG A 16 -41.10 12.16 5.36
CA ARG A 16 -40.22 11.09 5.88
C ARG A 16 -38.82 11.34 5.36
N ASN A 17 -37.92 11.58 6.30
CA ASN A 17 -36.49 11.71 6.10
C ASN A 17 -35.94 10.39 5.54
N TYR A 18 -35.51 10.39 4.28
CA TYR A 18 -34.74 9.30 3.70
C TYR A 18 -33.28 9.44 4.15
N THR A 19 -32.93 8.79 5.27
CA THR A 19 -31.54 8.43 5.53
C THR A 19 -31.19 7.22 4.68
N HIS A 20 -30.46 7.40 3.58
CA HIS A 20 -29.82 6.30 2.87
C HIS A 20 -28.75 5.68 3.78
N LYS A 21 -29.14 4.70 4.60
CA LYS A 21 -28.21 3.75 5.19
C LYS A 21 -27.76 2.83 4.06
N TYR A 22 -26.50 2.98 3.62
CA TYR A 22 -25.81 1.94 2.86
C TYR A 22 -25.78 0.67 3.72
N ASN A 23 -26.67 -0.28 3.41
CA ASN A 23 -26.58 -1.63 3.93
C ASN A 23 -25.35 -2.30 3.29
N ARG A 24 -24.25 -2.38 4.05
CA ARG A 24 -23.16 -3.31 3.75
C ARG A 24 -23.72 -4.73 3.89
N PRO A 25 -23.60 -5.60 2.87
CA PRO A 25 -24.05 -6.98 3.01
C PRO A 25 -23.20 -7.68 4.07
N ALA A 26 -23.87 -8.26 5.06
CA ALA A 26 -23.28 -9.15 6.04
C ALA A 26 -22.89 -10.47 5.34
N CYS A 27 -21.74 -10.49 4.68
CA CYS A 27 -21.13 -11.73 4.23
C CYS A 27 -20.47 -12.42 5.44
N ALA A 28 -20.73 -13.71 5.60
CA ALA A 28 -20.44 -14.54 6.76
C ALA A 28 -19.03 -14.34 7.37
N ARG A 29 -18.98 -14.04 8.68
CA ARG A 29 -17.77 -14.13 9.54
C ARG A 29 -17.40 -15.61 9.73
N ALA A 30 -16.87 -16.26 8.70
CA ALA A 30 -15.89 -17.31 8.97
C ALA A 30 -14.67 -16.60 9.57
N ALA A 31 -14.11 -17.10 10.68
CA ALA A 31 -12.89 -16.57 11.27
C ALA A 31 -11.73 -16.75 10.28
N MET A 32 -11.57 -15.82 9.35
CA MET A 32 -10.41 -15.77 8.47
C MET A 32 -9.18 -15.50 9.33
N SER A 33 -8.14 -16.32 9.18
CA SER A 33 -6.87 -16.07 9.82
C SER A 33 -6.36 -14.68 9.43
N LYS A 34 -5.96 -13.87 10.42
CA LYS A 34 -5.34 -12.57 10.18
C LYS A 34 -4.18 -12.68 9.21
N THR A 35 -4.11 -11.79 8.24
CA THR A 35 -2.97 -11.65 7.33
C THR A 35 -1.87 -10.88 8.05
N ASN A 36 -0.72 -11.52 8.27
CA ASN A 36 0.44 -10.90 8.88
C ASN A 36 1.18 -10.04 7.87
N ILE A 37 1.40 -8.76 8.20
CA ILE A 37 1.97 -7.76 7.32
C ILE A 37 3.35 -7.35 7.84
N ALA A 38 4.32 -7.27 6.92
CA ALA A 38 5.55 -6.52 7.15
C ALA A 38 5.53 -5.20 6.38
N ILE A 39 5.96 -4.13 7.04
CA ILE A 39 6.15 -2.81 6.43
C ILE A 39 7.64 -2.58 6.21
N PHE A 40 8.04 -2.19 5.01
CA PHE A 40 9.40 -1.75 4.71
C PHE A 40 9.39 -0.23 4.51
N ALA A 41 10.33 0.48 5.13
CA ALA A 41 10.41 1.94 5.04
C ALA A 41 11.86 2.45 5.22
N SER A 42 12.13 3.68 4.80
CA SER A 42 13.49 4.29 4.88
C SER A 42 13.54 5.67 5.53
N GLY A 43 12.40 6.33 5.71
CA GLY A 43 12.33 7.75 6.06
C GLY A 43 11.37 8.06 7.21
N SER A 44 10.52 9.06 7.00
CA SER A 44 9.67 9.61 8.07
C SER A 44 8.63 8.63 8.60
N GLY A 45 8.13 7.70 7.77
CA GLY A 45 7.16 6.69 8.17
C GLY A 45 5.72 7.19 8.33
N SER A 46 5.36 8.35 7.77
CA SER A 46 4.01 8.91 7.98
C SER A 46 2.89 8.05 7.37
N THR A 47 3.15 7.35 6.26
CA THR A 47 2.20 6.41 5.64
C THR A 47 2.11 5.11 6.44
N ALA A 48 3.24 4.62 6.95
CA ALA A 48 3.28 3.46 7.85
C ALA A 48 2.47 3.72 9.14
N GLU A 49 2.61 4.89 9.76
CA GLU A 49 1.81 5.26 10.92
C GLU A 49 0.31 5.29 10.61
N ALA A 50 -0.09 5.97 9.54
CA ALA A 50 -1.50 6.05 9.15
C ALA A 50 -2.10 4.66 8.92
N PHE A 51 -1.37 3.80 8.22
CA PHE A 51 -1.76 2.41 7.99
C PHE A 51 -1.88 1.62 9.30
N ILE A 52 -0.88 1.67 10.17
CA ILE A 52 -0.90 0.95 11.47
C ILE A 52 -2.10 1.38 12.32
N ARG A 53 -2.41 2.68 12.37
CA ARG A 53 -3.56 3.20 13.11
C ARG A 53 -4.88 2.68 12.55
N ASP A 54 -5.02 2.67 11.22
CA ASP A 54 -6.25 2.22 10.57
C ASP A 54 -6.50 0.72 10.76
N VAL A 55 -5.46 -0.12 10.59
CA VAL A 55 -5.60 -1.57 10.71
C VAL A 55 -5.92 -2.06 12.12
N GLN A 56 -5.69 -1.26 13.17
CA GLN A 56 -6.12 -1.63 14.53
C GLN A 56 -7.64 -1.73 14.68
N GLN A 57 -8.39 -1.05 13.83
CA GLN A 57 -9.85 -1.16 13.80
C GLN A 57 -10.34 -2.43 13.07
N ASN A 58 -9.42 -3.26 12.58
CA ASN A 58 -9.72 -4.36 11.68
C ASN A 58 -9.23 -5.72 12.23
N GLU A 59 -10.12 -6.71 12.24
CA GLU A 59 -9.80 -8.06 12.68
C GLU A 59 -9.06 -8.90 11.63
N GLN A 60 -8.85 -8.43 10.39
CA GLN A 60 -8.28 -9.23 9.28
C GLN A 60 -6.80 -8.91 8.98
N LEU A 61 -6.32 -7.71 9.33
CA LEU A 61 -4.96 -7.26 9.04
C LEU A 61 -4.15 -7.13 10.31
N ASP A 62 -2.89 -7.54 10.26
CA ASP A 62 -2.03 -7.54 11.44
C ASP A 62 -0.59 -7.16 11.10
N VAL A 63 -0.19 -5.94 11.45
CA VAL A 63 1.20 -5.51 11.22
C VAL A 63 2.08 -6.15 12.28
N ARG A 64 2.98 -7.03 11.87
CA ARG A 64 3.86 -7.79 12.77
C ARG A 64 5.30 -7.35 12.74
N LEU A 65 5.74 -6.69 11.67
CA LEU A 65 7.15 -6.37 11.45
C LEU A 65 7.32 -5.06 10.69
N LEU A 66 8.24 -4.22 11.16
CA LEU A 66 8.81 -3.10 10.43
C LEU A 66 10.27 -3.43 10.09
N ILE A 67 10.64 -3.38 8.82
CA ILE A 67 12.03 -3.41 8.37
C ILE A 67 12.41 -2.02 7.87
N CYS A 68 13.54 -1.51 8.36
CA CYS A 68 14.08 -0.23 7.91
C CYS A 68 15.54 -0.38 7.48
N ASN A 69 15.94 0.23 6.37
CA ASN A 69 17.33 0.25 5.93
C ASN A 69 18.14 1.43 6.51
N ASN A 70 17.49 2.38 7.18
CA ASN A 70 18.13 3.55 7.75
C ASN A 70 17.95 3.56 9.28
N SER A 71 19.06 3.42 10.03
CA SER A 71 19.03 3.41 11.50
C SER A 71 18.60 4.74 12.12
N GLN A 72 18.62 5.83 11.36
CA GLN A 72 18.21 7.17 11.80
C GLN A 72 16.83 7.55 11.28
N ALA A 73 16.08 6.62 10.68
CA ALA A 73 14.77 6.91 10.14
C ALA A 73 13.73 7.10 11.26
N TYR A 74 13.01 8.23 11.21
CA TYR A 74 11.99 8.56 12.20
C TYR A 74 10.83 7.55 12.26
N VAL A 75 10.65 6.71 11.24
CA VAL A 75 9.68 5.60 11.28
C VAL A 75 9.90 4.64 12.46
N LEU A 76 11.16 4.44 12.89
CA LEU A 76 11.49 3.57 14.03
C LEU A 76 10.90 4.14 15.32
N GLU A 77 11.07 5.44 15.54
CA GLU A 77 10.50 6.16 16.69
C GLU A 77 8.96 6.19 16.62
N ARG A 78 8.39 6.43 15.43
CA ARG A 78 6.92 6.38 15.24
C ARG A 78 6.35 5.03 15.65
N VAL A 79 6.93 3.93 15.17
CA VAL A 79 6.44 2.59 15.50
C VAL A 79 6.63 2.28 16.98
N GLN A 80 7.72 2.71 17.61
CA GLN A 80 7.88 2.59 19.06
C GLN A 80 6.76 3.30 19.83
N LYS A 81 6.43 4.55 19.46
CA LYS A 81 5.32 5.30 20.06
C LYS A 81 3.98 4.58 19.86
N LEU A 82 3.72 4.08 18.65
CA LEU A 82 2.49 3.35 18.33
C LEU A 82 2.34 2.07 19.15
N ARG A 83 3.42 1.33 19.42
CA ARG A 83 3.38 0.16 20.32
C ARG A 83 2.87 0.53 21.71
N ALA A 84 3.42 1.59 22.28
CA ALA A 84 3.05 2.07 23.60
C ALA A 84 1.62 2.62 23.63
N GLU A 85 1.25 3.38 22.60
CA GLU A 85 -0.06 4.03 22.50
C GLU A 85 -1.20 3.04 22.24
N LEU A 86 -0.99 2.08 21.32
CA LEU A 86 -2.04 1.20 20.82
C LEU A 86 -1.97 -0.22 21.40
N GLY A 87 -0.95 -0.55 22.19
CA GLY A 87 -0.75 -1.91 22.72
C GLY A 87 -0.43 -2.95 21.65
N VAL A 88 0.13 -2.53 20.51
CA VAL A 88 0.40 -3.40 19.36
C VAL A 88 1.76 -4.08 19.47
N ASN A 89 1.82 -5.35 19.06
CA ASN A 89 3.08 -6.11 19.02
C ASN A 89 3.66 -6.14 17.60
N ILE A 90 4.31 -5.05 17.23
CA ILE A 90 5.06 -4.92 15.97
C ILE A 90 6.53 -5.13 16.30
N ALA A 91 7.30 -5.97 15.61
CA ALA A 91 8.77 -5.99 15.75
C ALA A 91 9.42 -4.92 14.85
N SER A 92 10.62 -4.44 15.19
CA SER A 92 11.40 -3.56 14.30
C SER A 92 12.80 -4.12 14.10
N ALA A 93 13.28 -4.08 12.87
CA ALA A 93 14.66 -4.42 12.54
C ALA A 93 15.26 -3.38 11.60
N THR A 94 16.51 -3.00 11.85
CA THR A 94 17.30 -2.24 10.89
C THR A 94 18.17 -3.19 10.08
N ILE A 95 18.01 -3.22 8.76
CA ILE A 95 18.78 -4.07 7.84
C ILE A 95 19.43 -3.22 6.74
N ASN A 96 20.76 -3.09 6.82
CA ASN A 96 21.60 -2.44 5.82
C ASN A 96 23.03 -3.03 5.84
N SER A 97 23.90 -2.49 4.98
CA SER A 97 25.27 -2.96 4.79
C SER A 97 26.17 -2.82 6.02
N ARG A 98 25.79 -2.00 7.01
CA ARG A 98 26.48 -1.91 8.30
C ARG A 98 26.04 -3.00 9.27
N THR A 99 24.79 -3.46 9.17
CA THR A 99 24.25 -4.53 10.00
C THR A 99 24.44 -5.92 9.40
N GLN A 100 24.56 -6.00 8.08
CA GLN A 100 24.78 -7.24 7.32
C GLN A 100 26.01 -7.03 6.44
N THR A 101 27.14 -7.57 6.87
CA THR A 101 28.40 -7.44 6.14
C THR A 101 28.30 -8.18 4.81
N SER A 102 28.55 -7.47 3.71
CA SER A 102 28.55 -8.02 2.37
C SER A 102 29.88 -8.66 2.04
N THR A 103 29.85 -9.84 1.43
CA THR A 103 31.03 -10.48 0.82
C THR A 103 31.36 -9.93 -0.57
N LYS A 104 30.40 -9.23 -1.20
CA LYS A 104 30.49 -8.64 -2.54
C LYS A 104 30.51 -7.11 -2.49
N PRO A 105 30.99 -6.42 -3.55
CA PRO A 105 30.87 -4.97 -3.66
C PRO A 105 29.43 -4.49 -3.49
N ILE A 106 29.26 -3.38 -2.78
CA ILE A 106 27.94 -2.79 -2.51
C ILE A 106 27.60 -1.79 -3.60
N THR A 107 26.47 -1.99 -4.26
CA THR A 107 25.88 -1.00 -5.16
C THR A 107 24.91 -0.11 -4.38
N HIS A 108 25.04 1.21 -4.51
CA HIS A 108 24.15 2.15 -3.84
C HIS A 108 22.70 1.92 -4.27
N GLY A 109 21.76 1.97 -3.33
CA GLY A 109 20.34 1.72 -3.60
C GLY A 109 19.97 0.24 -3.79
N HIS A 110 20.93 -0.68 -3.83
CA HIS A 110 20.64 -2.11 -3.99
C HIS A 110 20.73 -2.85 -2.65
N GLN A 111 20.02 -3.98 -2.57
CA GLN A 111 20.18 -4.92 -1.47
C GLN A 111 21.33 -5.88 -1.74
N THR A 112 22.11 -6.19 -0.70
CA THR A 112 23.11 -7.27 -0.78
C THR A 112 22.45 -8.64 -0.60
N ASP A 113 23.18 -9.72 -0.88
CA ASP A 113 22.67 -11.08 -0.65
C ASP A 113 22.40 -11.33 0.83
N GLU A 114 23.26 -10.83 1.71
CA GLU A 114 23.17 -10.97 3.17
C GLU A 114 22.01 -10.16 3.75
N GLU A 115 21.77 -8.95 3.23
CA GLU A 115 20.58 -8.16 3.56
C GLU A 115 19.30 -8.91 3.18
N GLN A 116 19.24 -9.48 1.97
CA GLN A 116 18.07 -10.27 1.53
C GLN A 116 17.83 -11.49 2.42
N GLU A 117 18.88 -12.23 2.80
CA GLU A 117 18.72 -13.39 3.67
C GLU A 117 18.33 -13.03 5.10
N ALA A 118 18.83 -11.91 5.64
CA ALA A 118 18.40 -11.40 6.92
C ALA A 118 16.91 -11.02 6.91
N ILE A 119 16.46 -10.35 5.84
CA ILE A 119 15.05 -10.02 5.64
C ILE A 119 14.20 -11.29 5.53
N LEU A 120 14.57 -12.25 4.68
CA LEU A 120 13.82 -13.50 4.49
C LEU A 120 13.68 -14.30 5.79
N ARG A 121 14.73 -14.36 6.61
CA ARG A 121 14.68 -15.00 7.94
C ARG A 121 13.65 -14.34 8.84
N LEU A 122 13.62 -13.00 8.90
CA LEU A 122 12.63 -12.27 9.69
C LEU A 122 11.21 -12.46 9.15
N LEU A 123 11.02 -12.35 7.83
CA LEU A 123 9.70 -12.57 7.21
C LEU A 123 9.16 -13.98 7.54
N LYS A 124 10.01 -15.00 7.51
CA LYS A 124 9.65 -16.37 7.91
C LYS A 124 9.35 -16.47 9.41
N GLN A 125 10.20 -15.90 10.26
CA GLN A 125 10.06 -15.91 11.72
C GLN A 125 8.72 -15.30 12.16
N TYR A 126 8.34 -14.17 11.56
CA TYR A 126 7.09 -13.46 11.86
C TYR A 126 5.89 -13.95 11.03
N LYS A 127 6.05 -15.05 10.28
CA LYS A 127 5.01 -15.68 9.44
C LYS A 127 4.30 -14.67 8.54
N ILE A 128 5.08 -13.82 7.87
CA ILE A 128 4.56 -12.72 7.07
C ILE A 128 3.86 -13.26 5.82
N ASP A 129 2.63 -12.80 5.61
CA ASP A 129 1.78 -13.15 4.47
C ASP A 129 1.92 -12.13 3.33
N LEU A 130 2.04 -10.85 3.67
CA LEU A 130 2.11 -9.72 2.74
C LEU A 130 3.20 -8.72 3.17
N VAL A 131 3.99 -8.24 2.21
CA VAL A 131 4.96 -7.16 2.42
C VAL A 131 4.45 -5.87 1.78
N LEU A 132 4.51 -4.76 2.51
CA LEU A 132 4.16 -3.43 2.01
C LEU A 132 5.39 -2.53 2.04
N LEU A 133 5.80 -2.01 0.88
CA LEU A 133 6.84 -1.00 0.77
C LEU A 133 6.17 0.38 0.91
N LEU A 134 6.34 1.01 2.08
CA LEU A 134 5.75 2.31 2.42
C LEU A 134 6.85 3.36 2.53
N GLY A 135 7.45 3.69 1.38
CA GLY A 135 8.61 4.59 1.28
C GLY A 135 9.93 3.87 1.56
N TYR A 136 10.11 2.68 0.99
CA TYR A 136 11.37 1.93 1.03
C TYR A 136 12.27 2.30 -0.16
N MET A 137 13.48 2.75 0.12
CA MET A 137 14.37 3.41 -0.84
C MET A 137 15.53 2.50 -1.31
N LYS A 138 15.29 1.19 -1.39
CA LYS A 138 16.22 0.23 -2.01
C LYS A 138 15.48 -0.63 -3.02
N LEU A 139 16.13 -0.95 -4.13
CA LEU A 139 15.67 -1.95 -5.09
C LEU A 139 15.52 -3.29 -4.37
N VAL A 140 14.37 -3.95 -4.57
CA VAL A 140 14.13 -5.27 -4.00
C VAL A 140 14.92 -6.30 -4.78
N GLY A 141 15.79 -7.03 -4.08
CA GLY A 141 16.67 -8.02 -4.68
C GLY A 141 15.94 -9.30 -5.10
N PRO A 142 16.56 -10.10 -6.00
CA PRO A 142 15.94 -11.23 -6.66
C PRO A 142 15.45 -12.33 -5.70
N LYS A 143 16.11 -12.53 -4.55
CA LYS A 143 15.70 -13.55 -3.56
C LYS A 143 14.36 -13.19 -2.91
N LEU A 144 14.16 -11.90 -2.61
CA LEU A 144 12.90 -11.40 -2.06
C LEU A 144 11.80 -11.39 -3.13
N LEU A 145 12.13 -10.98 -4.36
CA LEU A 145 11.19 -11.01 -5.48
C LEU A 145 10.70 -12.43 -5.76
N LYS A 146 11.60 -13.42 -5.78
CA LYS A 146 11.21 -14.83 -5.97
C LYS A 146 10.24 -15.32 -4.89
N ALA A 147 10.38 -14.84 -3.65
CA ALA A 147 9.58 -15.31 -2.53
C ALA A 147 8.26 -14.54 -2.35
N TYR A 148 8.22 -13.25 -2.69
CA TYR A 148 7.08 -12.36 -2.41
C TYR A 148 6.68 -11.43 -3.56
N GLY A 149 7.57 -11.16 -4.52
CA GLY A 149 7.32 -10.23 -5.62
C GLY A 149 6.44 -10.80 -6.73
N TRP A 150 6.06 -9.93 -7.66
CA TRP A 150 5.46 -10.27 -8.95
C TRP A 150 6.42 -11.10 -9.80
N GLN A 151 5.89 -12.11 -10.46
CA GLN A 151 6.63 -12.95 -11.40
C GLN A 151 5.97 -12.89 -12.78
N PRO A 152 6.74 -12.80 -13.89
CA PRO A 152 6.18 -12.72 -15.23
C PRO A 152 5.22 -13.85 -15.61
N GLN A 153 5.41 -15.04 -15.02
CA GLN A 153 4.55 -16.21 -15.24
C GLN A 153 3.24 -16.21 -14.44
N TYR A 154 3.04 -15.25 -13.53
CA TYR A 154 1.77 -15.12 -12.81
C TYR A 154 0.66 -14.71 -13.78
N LYS A 155 -0.48 -15.36 -13.62
CA LYS A 155 -1.71 -15.10 -14.38
C LYS A 155 -2.55 -14.00 -13.76
N SER A 156 -2.33 -13.70 -12.48
CA SER A 156 -3.07 -12.68 -11.75
C SER A 156 -2.21 -11.97 -10.71
N VAL A 157 -2.43 -10.65 -10.54
CA VAL A 157 -1.77 -9.83 -9.51
C VAL A 157 -1.94 -10.41 -8.10
N TYR A 158 -3.01 -11.18 -7.90
CA TYR A 158 -3.33 -11.84 -6.64
C TYR A 158 -2.39 -13.00 -6.26
N GLU A 159 -1.50 -13.43 -7.16
CA GLU A 159 -0.42 -14.36 -6.85
C GLU A 159 0.77 -13.68 -6.14
N CYS A 160 0.90 -12.35 -6.26
CA CYS A 160 1.98 -11.62 -5.59
C CYS A 160 1.71 -11.42 -4.09
N ARG A 161 2.78 -11.18 -3.33
CA ARG A 161 2.76 -10.99 -1.87
C ARG A 161 3.61 -9.79 -1.44
N MET A 162 3.89 -8.87 -2.36
CA MET A 162 4.63 -7.64 -2.09
C MET A 162 4.04 -6.50 -2.92
N LEU A 163 3.58 -5.46 -2.22
CA LEU A 163 3.01 -4.26 -2.82
C LEU A 163 3.85 -3.04 -2.47
N ASN A 164 3.87 -2.04 -3.35
CA ASN A 164 4.50 -0.75 -3.13
C ASN A 164 3.51 0.39 -3.38
N THR A 165 3.64 1.44 -2.59
CA THR A 165 2.97 2.71 -2.82
C THR A 165 3.90 3.66 -3.55
N HIS A 166 3.50 4.10 -4.73
CA HIS A 166 4.18 5.13 -5.50
C HIS A 166 3.36 6.42 -5.49
N PRO A 167 3.92 7.59 -5.11
CA PRO A 167 3.19 8.84 -5.02
C PRO A 167 3.00 9.51 -6.40
N GLY A 168 2.73 8.73 -7.44
CA GLY A 168 2.47 9.22 -8.79
C GLY A 168 1.53 8.29 -9.55
N LEU A 169 1.13 8.71 -10.74
CA LEU A 169 0.36 7.88 -11.66
C LEU A 169 1.34 7.01 -12.47
N LEU A 170 1.19 5.69 -12.35
CA LEU A 170 1.93 4.73 -13.15
C LEU A 170 1.14 4.39 -14.44
N PRO A 171 1.82 4.27 -15.59
CA PRO A 171 3.28 4.21 -15.78
C PRO A 171 3.99 5.57 -15.98
N GLU A 172 3.26 6.69 -16.02
CA GLU A 172 3.80 8.00 -16.43
C GLU A 172 4.93 8.52 -15.54
N THR A 173 4.95 8.11 -14.26
CA THR A 173 5.88 8.64 -13.25
C THR A 173 6.92 7.62 -12.78
N ILE A 174 7.15 6.54 -13.53
CA ILE A 174 8.22 5.56 -13.28
C ILE A 174 9.57 6.28 -13.18
N GLY A 175 10.41 5.86 -12.23
CA GLY A 175 11.76 6.42 -12.03
C GLY A 175 11.79 7.73 -11.23
N THR A 176 10.63 8.24 -10.81
CA THR A 176 10.53 9.35 -9.86
C THR A 176 10.25 8.82 -8.45
N HIS A 177 10.45 9.62 -7.40
CA HIS A 177 10.05 9.21 -6.04
C HIS A 177 9.81 10.40 -5.12
N GLY A 178 8.88 10.26 -4.18
CA GLY A 178 8.62 11.28 -3.17
C GLY A 178 8.29 12.64 -3.79
N LEU A 179 9.03 13.68 -3.42
CA LEU A 179 8.79 15.04 -3.91
C LEU A 179 9.14 15.21 -5.40
N SER A 180 10.13 14.48 -5.92
CA SER A 180 10.54 14.62 -7.34
C SER A 180 9.44 14.16 -8.30
N THR A 181 8.59 13.24 -7.87
CA THR A 181 7.39 12.85 -8.63
C THR A 181 6.47 14.04 -8.90
N GLN A 182 6.28 14.93 -7.91
CA GLN A 182 5.39 16.08 -8.08
C GLN A 182 6.04 17.20 -8.89
N VAL A 183 7.37 17.34 -8.79
CA VAL A 183 8.14 18.22 -9.68
C VAL A 183 7.92 17.78 -11.12
N TYR A 184 8.14 16.49 -11.41
CA TYR A 184 7.90 15.91 -12.74
C TYR A 184 6.46 16.13 -13.23
N THR A 185 5.45 15.85 -12.39
CA THR A 185 4.03 16.06 -12.75
C THR A 185 3.72 17.50 -13.13
N LEU A 186 4.29 18.48 -12.41
CA LEU A 186 4.09 19.90 -12.71
C LEU A 186 4.83 20.32 -13.99
N GLU A 187 6.09 19.89 -14.15
CA GLU A 187 6.92 20.24 -15.31
C GLU A 187 6.40 19.65 -16.62
N THR A 188 5.79 18.47 -16.56
CA THR A 188 5.16 17.81 -17.72
C THR A 188 3.74 18.31 -18.01
N GLY A 189 3.21 19.25 -17.21
CA GLY A 189 1.91 19.89 -17.45
C GLY A 189 0.70 18.98 -17.21
N MET A 190 0.89 17.86 -16.50
CA MET A 190 -0.18 16.91 -16.16
C MET A 190 -1.31 17.62 -15.40
N LYS A 191 -2.56 17.25 -15.69
CA LYS A 191 -3.75 17.83 -15.04
C LYS A 191 -4.17 17.09 -13.77
N GLU A 192 -3.65 15.88 -13.60
CA GLU A 192 -3.88 15.04 -12.44
C GLU A 192 -2.55 14.48 -11.94
N ALA A 193 -2.42 14.45 -10.62
CA ALA A 193 -1.45 13.62 -9.92
C ALA A 193 -2.19 12.45 -9.28
N GLY A 194 -1.50 11.63 -8.51
CA GLY A 194 -2.17 10.60 -7.72
C GLY A 194 -1.20 9.72 -6.99
N GLN A 195 -1.74 8.68 -6.38
CA GLN A 195 -0.98 7.59 -5.81
C GLN A 195 -1.40 6.28 -6.49
N SER A 196 -0.41 5.45 -6.78
CA SER A 196 -0.59 4.09 -7.28
C SER A 196 -0.17 3.09 -6.20
N LEU A 197 -0.99 2.06 -5.99
CA LEU A 197 -0.63 0.84 -5.28
C LEU A 197 -0.39 -0.21 -6.35
N HIS A 198 0.77 -0.86 -6.34
CA HIS A 198 1.11 -1.84 -7.37
C HIS A 198 1.91 -3.01 -6.79
N ALA A 199 1.92 -4.13 -7.50
CA ALA A 199 2.78 -5.25 -7.16
C ALA A 199 4.25 -4.89 -7.41
N VAL A 200 5.15 -5.37 -6.56
CA VAL A 200 6.59 -5.14 -6.70
C VAL A 200 7.18 -6.15 -7.67
N SER A 201 7.84 -5.68 -8.72
CA SER A 201 8.51 -6.46 -9.76
C SER A 201 10.03 -6.23 -9.74
N ALA A 202 10.75 -6.82 -10.71
CA ALA A 202 12.20 -6.71 -10.83
C ALA A 202 12.71 -5.27 -11.01
N GLU A 203 12.02 -4.49 -11.83
CA GLU A 203 12.35 -3.09 -12.08
C GLU A 203 11.44 -2.16 -11.30
N TYR A 204 11.95 -0.99 -10.92
CA TYR A 204 11.19 0.01 -10.16
C TYR A 204 9.85 0.34 -10.81
N ASP A 205 8.78 0.20 -10.02
CA ASP A 205 7.43 0.64 -10.36
C ASP A 205 6.84 0.07 -11.68
N THR A 206 7.31 -1.11 -12.11
CA THR A 206 6.86 -1.76 -13.36
C THR A 206 5.83 -2.87 -13.15
N GLY A 207 5.52 -3.24 -11.90
CA GLY A 207 4.59 -4.33 -11.63
C GLY A 207 3.13 -3.93 -11.82
N PRO A 208 2.21 -4.90 -11.98
CA PRO A 208 0.80 -4.62 -12.21
C PRO A 208 0.18 -3.71 -11.14
N VAL A 209 -0.53 -2.69 -11.59
CA VAL A 209 -1.24 -1.74 -10.73
C VAL A 209 -2.45 -2.43 -10.08
N VAL A 210 -2.58 -2.26 -8.77
CA VAL A 210 -3.68 -2.79 -7.93
C VAL A 210 -4.75 -1.72 -7.72
N ALA A 211 -4.35 -0.48 -7.42
CA ALA A 211 -5.28 0.63 -7.20
C ALA A 211 -4.63 1.96 -7.58
N VAL A 212 -5.45 2.95 -7.95
CA VAL A 212 -5.03 4.32 -8.28
C VAL A 212 -6.01 5.32 -7.69
N HIS A 213 -5.48 6.32 -7.00
CA HIS A 213 -6.26 7.45 -6.47
C HIS A 213 -5.76 8.76 -7.04
N ARG A 214 -6.56 9.35 -7.93
CA ARG A 214 -6.23 10.60 -8.63
C ARG A 214 -6.56 11.81 -7.78
N VAL A 215 -5.73 12.85 -7.89
CA VAL A 215 -5.98 14.17 -7.29
C VAL A 215 -5.75 15.25 -8.34
N PRO A 216 -6.57 16.32 -8.35
CA PRO A 216 -6.42 17.38 -9.34
C PRO A 216 -5.13 18.16 -9.11
N VAL A 217 -4.44 18.54 -10.19
CA VAL A 217 -3.36 19.55 -10.17
C VAL A 217 -4.00 20.93 -10.31
N ARG A 218 -3.72 21.83 -9.37
CA ARG A 218 -4.25 23.19 -9.34
C ARG A 218 -3.21 24.16 -9.90
N ALA A 219 -3.67 25.25 -10.51
CA ALA A 219 -2.78 26.27 -11.07
C ALA A 219 -1.82 26.90 -10.03
N SER A 220 -2.20 26.91 -8.75
CA SER A 220 -1.39 27.44 -7.65
C SER A 220 -0.53 26.39 -6.93
N ASP A 221 -0.47 25.15 -7.44
CA ASP A 221 0.30 24.11 -6.78
C ASP A 221 1.81 24.34 -6.85
N THR A 222 2.44 24.11 -5.72
CA THR A 222 3.87 23.80 -5.63
C THR A 222 4.02 22.27 -5.55
N ALA A 223 5.22 21.75 -5.83
CA ALA A 223 5.50 20.33 -5.64
C ALA A 223 5.15 19.86 -4.20
N ALA A 224 5.41 20.70 -3.19
CA ALA A 224 5.10 20.39 -1.80
C ALA A 224 3.58 20.34 -1.52
N SER A 225 2.81 21.31 -2.01
CA SER A 225 1.35 21.33 -1.81
C SER A 225 0.66 20.19 -2.55
N LEU A 226 1.13 19.86 -3.75
CA LEU A 226 0.66 18.72 -4.52
C LEU A 226 1.02 17.40 -3.82
N PHE A 227 2.25 17.27 -3.33
CA PHE A 227 2.70 16.07 -2.60
C PHE A 227 1.89 15.84 -1.34
N ALA A 228 1.61 16.89 -0.56
CA ALA A 228 0.75 16.80 0.61
C ALA A 228 -0.67 16.30 0.27
N ARG A 229 -1.21 16.72 -0.89
CA ARG A 229 -2.52 16.24 -1.37
C ARG A 229 -2.48 14.77 -1.78
N VAL A 230 -1.44 14.35 -2.50
CA VAL A 230 -1.22 12.95 -2.89
C VAL A 230 -1.06 12.07 -1.64
N GLN A 231 -0.23 12.48 -0.68
CA GLN A 231 -0.05 11.75 0.58
C GLN A 231 -1.33 11.66 1.41
N LYS A 232 -2.20 12.67 1.35
CA LYS A 232 -3.51 12.61 2.00
C LYS A 232 -4.38 11.52 1.37
N ALA A 233 -4.44 11.48 0.03
CA ALA A 233 -5.18 10.44 -0.69
C ALA A 233 -4.62 9.03 -0.39
N GLU A 234 -3.30 8.86 -0.48
CA GLU A 234 -2.61 7.61 -0.13
C GLU A 234 -3.05 7.09 1.24
N LYS A 235 -2.92 7.91 2.28
CA LYS A 235 -3.25 7.51 3.66
C LYS A 235 -4.73 7.21 3.86
N GLN A 236 -5.60 7.89 3.13
CA GLN A 236 -7.05 7.69 3.22
C GLN A 236 -7.50 6.36 2.61
N HIS A 237 -6.81 5.87 1.57
CA HIS A 237 -7.26 4.73 0.79
C HIS A 237 -6.45 3.44 1.01
N LEU A 238 -5.18 3.53 1.40
CA LEU A 238 -4.25 2.40 1.42
C LEU A 238 -4.76 1.17 2.19
N ALA A 239 -5.30 1.37 3.39
CA ALA A 239 -5.76 0.25 4.22
C ALA A 239 -6.95 -0.49 3.62
N GLU A 240 -7.86 0.25 2.99
CA GLU A 240 -9.00 -0.30 2.25
C GLU A 240 -8.53 -1.04 0.99
N ASP A 241 -7.60 -0.47 0.23
CA ASP A 241 -7.05 -1.12 -0.97
C ASP A 241 -6.34 -2.44 -0.63
N VAL A 242 -5.53 -2.46 0.44
CA VAL A 242 -4.87 -3.67 0.93
C VAL A 242 -5.90 -4.72 1.37
N ARG A 243 -6.99 -4.30 2.03
CA ARG A 243 -8.07 -5.19 2.44
C ARG A 243 -8.78 -5.80 1.23
N GLN A 244 -9.09 -5.00 0.21
CA GLN A 244 -9.71 -5.49 -1.02
C GLN A 244 -8.77 -6.44 -1.76
N PHE A 245 -7.48 -6.09 -1.85
CA PHE A 245 -6.47 -6.96 -2.43
C PHE A 245 -6.42 -8.33 -1.74
N ILE A 246 -6.40 -8.37 -0.40
CA ILE A 246 -6.39 -9.63 0.36
C ILE A 246 -7.68 -10.41 0.15
N TYR A 247 -8.84 -9.74 0.15
CA TYR A 247 -10.12 -10.40 -0.12
C TYR A 247 -10.10 -11.09 -1.48
N HIS A 248 -9.69 -10.39 -2.53
CA HIS A 248 -9.61 -10.96 -3.88
C HIS A 248 -8.51 -12.01 -4.01
N GLN A 249 -7.39 -11.86 -3.30
CA GLN A 249 -6.36 -12.87 -3.22
C GLN A 249 -6.86 -14.19 -2.61
N LEU A 250 -7.69 -14.10 -1.57
CA LEU A 250 -8.31 -15.28 -0.99
C LEU A 250 -9.33 -15.94 -1.92
N GLN A 251 -10.12 -15.16 -2.68
CA GLN A 251 -11.04 -15.75 -3.67
C GLN A 251 -10.27 -16.42 -4.81
N TYR A 252 -9.25 -15.74 -5.35
CA TYR A 252 -8.41 -16.28 -6.42
C TYR A 252 -7.80 -17.62 -6.02
N ARG A 253 -7.27 -17.74 -4.80
CA ARG A 253 -6.71 -19.01 -4.30
C ARG A 253 -7.74 -20.13 -4.18
N LYS A 254 -8.98 -19.82 -3.77
CA LYS A 254 -10.07 -20.81 -3.68
C LYS A 254 -10.46 -21.35 -5.05
N GLU A 255 -10.43 -20.52 -6.07
CA GLU A 255 -10.75 -20.90 -7.45
C GLU A 255 -9.66 -21.78 -8.11
N GLN A 256 -8.45 -21.82 -7.54
CA GLN A 256 -7.35 -22.68 -8.03
C GLN A 256 -7.32 -24.06 -7.34
N THR A 257 -8.11 -24.28 -6.29
CA THR A 257 -8.25 -25.56 -5.55
C THR A 257 -9.47 -26.34 -6.02
#